data_AF-A0A2M9P8Z8-F1
#
_entry.id   AF-A0A2M9P8Z8-F1
#
_cell.length_a   1.000
_cell.length_b   1.000
_cell.length_c   1.000
_cell.angle_alpha   90.00
_cell.angle_beta   90.00
_cell.angle_gamma   90.00
#
_symmetry.space_group_name_H-M   'P 1'
#
loop_
_entity.id
_entity.type
_entity.pdbx_description
1 polymer ?
#
loop_
_entity_poly.entity_id
_entity_poly.type
_entity_poly.pdbx_seq_one_letter_code
_entity_poly.pdbx_strand_id
1 'polypeptide(L)'
;MKARHVTAVDKVFDEADRRMARRRGILLYEGDLADVRTFRNVRIAAASEVYVACGPDEVSLQVARSARRAIRRRPGSRVEVHVHLSNVRFLRDLEDAQDLAFDRNDGLETFSLKLEAARDLLVRTRLPQRARDSGRDRVHAVICGMGDQGEAALLELALGGHAAGMRPPRITVIDRDAERIEAEFRANYPELTDPSVVPDEARPAIRFKASEIRALDVENDLAWLWDEDAPTA
;
A
#
# COMPACT_ATOMS: atom_id res chain seq x y z
N MET A 1 28.23 0.66 -11.28
CA MET A 1 27.20 -0.29 -10.78
C MET A 1 27.51 -1.68 -11.32
N LYS A 2 27.60 -2.71 -10.47
CA LYS A 2 27.63 -4.11 -10.95
C LYS A 2 26.24 -4.44 -11.53
N ALA A 3 26.19 -5.11 -12.67
CA ALA A 3 24.93 -5.63 -13.22
C ALA A 3 24.30 -6.58 -12.20
N ARG A 4 23.07 -6.28 -11.77
CA ARG A 4 22.30 -7.19 -10.91
C ARG A 4 21.69 -8.27 -11.81
N HIS A 5 22.00 -9.54 -11.54
CA HIS A 5 21.34 -10.66 -12.21
C HIS A 5 20.01 -10.93 -11.52
N VAL A 6 18.93 -11.02 -12.29
CA VAL A 6 17.58 -11.31 -11.79
C VAL A 6 17.20 -12.71 -12.22
N THR A 7 16.67 -13.51 -11.29
CA THR A 7 16.06 -14.80 -11.57
C THR A 7 14.61 -14.74 -11.14
N ALA A 8 13.69 -14.93 -12.10
CA ALA A 8 12.27 -15.06 -11.82
C ALA A 8 11.89 -16.55 -11.76
N VAL A 9 11.03 -16.88 -10.82
CA VAL A 9 10.60 -18.25 -10.53
C VAL A 9 9.08 -18.30 -10.53
N ASP A 10 8.51 -19.13 -11.38
CA ASP A 10 7.06 -19.36 -11.44
C ASP A 10 6.79 -20.79 -11.94
N LYS A 11 5.58 -21.31 -11.72
CA LYS A 11 5.17 -22.62 -12.26
C LYS A 11 5.11 -22.61 -13.78
N VAL A 12 4.68 -21.50 -14.35
CA VAL A 12 4.47 -21.35 -15.80
C VAL A 12 4.81 -19.91 -16.19
N PHE A 13 5.46 -19.73 -17.34
CA PHE A 13 5.65 -18.43 -17.97
C PHE A 13 4.98 -18.41 -19.34
N ASP A 14 4.28 -17.32 -19.65
CA ASP A 14 3.70 -17.11 -20.97
C ASP A 14 4.70 -16.47 -21.97
N GLU A 15 4.24 -16.24 -23.20
CA GLU A 15 5.04 -15.60 -24.27
C GLU A 15 5.46 -14.17 -23.88
N ALA A 16 4.61 -13.43 -23.16
CA ALA A 16 4.87 -12.07 -22.74
C ALA A 16 5.96 -12.01 -21.66
N ASP A 17 5.92 -12.91 -20.69
CA ASP A 17 6.95 -13.10 -19.66
C ASP A 17 8.30 -13.43 -20.30
N ARG A 18 8.33 -14.42 -21.19
CA ARG A 18 9.55 -14.86 -21.90
C ARG A 18 10.15 -13.73 -22.71
N ARG A 19 9.33 -12.94 -23.40
CA ARG A 19 9.77 -11.75 -24.15
C ARG A 19 10.29 -10.65 -23.24
N MET A 20 9.62 -10.36 -22.12
CA MET A 20 10.09 -9.40 -21.13
C MET A 20 11.44 -9.82 -20.55
N ALA A 21 11.58 -11.09 -20.16
CA ALA A 21 12.78 -11.63 -19.58
C ALA A 21 13.98 -11.54 -20.52
N ARG A 22 13.81 -11.92 -21.79
CA ARG A 22 14.85 -11.77 -22.84
C ARG A 22 15.31 -10.33 -23.01
N ARG A 23 14.38 -9.37 -23.03
CA ARG A 23 14.71 -7.93 -23.17
C ARG A 23 15.45 -7.35 -21.97
N ARG A 24 15.21 -7.90 -20.78
CA ARG A 24 15.73 -7.40 -19.50
C ARG A 24 16.90 -8.22 -18.95
N GLY A 25 17.29 -9.31 -19.62
CA GLY A 25 18.33 -10.22 -19.13
C GLY A 25 17.93 -10.99 -17.87
N ILE A 26 16.63 -11.27 -17.69
CA ILE A 26 16.11 -12.03 -16.54
C ILE A 26 16.22 -13.51 -16.86
N LEU A 27 16.79 -14.29 -15.94
CA LEU A 27 16.77 -15.75 -16.00
C LEU A 27 15.40 -16.25 -15.54
N LEU A 28 14.71 -17.02 -16.36
CA LEU A 28 13.47 -17.68 -15.98
C LEU A 28 13.77 -19.10 -15.48
N TYR A 29 13.19 -19.47 -14.34
CA TYR A 29 13.23 -20.83 -13.81
C TYR A 29 11.80 -21.32 -13.59
N GLU A 30 11.37 -22.30 -14.38
CA GLU A 30 10.05 -22.93 -14.20
C GLU A 30 10.11 -23.94 -13.05
N GLY A 31 9.33 -23.72 -11.99
CA GLY A 31 9.28 -24.59 -10.82
C GLY A 31 8.20 -24.23 -9.81
N ASP A 32 7.77 -25.22 -9.04
CA ASP A 32 6.75 -25.03 -8.00
C ASP A 32 7.39 -24.48 -6.72
N LEU A 33 6.93 -23.31 -6.25
CA LEU A 33 7.39 -22.69 -5.01
C LEU A 33 6.89 -23.42 -3.75
N ALA A 34 5.96 -24.36 -3.87
CA ALA A 34 5.62 -25.32 -2.82
C ALA A 34 6.67 -26.44 -2.68
N ASP A 35 7.49 -26.71 -3.71
CA ASP A 35 8.59 -27.67 -3.64
C ASP A 35 9.87 -26.97 -3.13
N VAL A 36 10.35 -27.41 -1.97
CA VAL A 36 11.59 -26.90 -1.35
C VAL A 36 12.82 -27.06 -2.25
N ARG A 37 12.81 -28.00 -3.20
CA ARG A 37 13.92 -28.21 -4.15
C ARG A 37 14.05 -27.04 -5.13
N THR A 38 12.95 -26.36 -5.46
CA THR A 38 12.94 -25.16 -6.31
C THR A 38 13.89 -24.10 -5.75
N PHE A 39 13.79 -23.79 -4.46
CA PHE A 39 14.66 -22.83 -3.78
C PHE A 39 16.16 -23.20 -3.84
N ARG A 40 16.48 -24.49 -3.75
CA ARG A 40 17.85 -24.98 -3.85
C ARG A 40 18.38 -24.84 -5.28
N ASN A 41 17.57 -25.19 -6.27
CA ASN A 41 17.95 -25.19 -7.67
C ASN A 41 18.24 -23.77 -8.18
N VAL A 42 17.47 -22.78 -7.71
CA VAL A 42 17.72 -21.35 -7.98
C VAL A 42 18.77 -20.72 -7.06
N ARG A 43 19.38 -21.51 -6.17
CA ARG A 43 20.40 -21.08 -5.21
C ARG A 43 19.95 -19.87 -4.37
N ILE A 44 18.72 -19.89 -3.84
CA ILE A 44 18.11 -18.74 -3.14
C ILE A 44 19.01 -18.15 -2.04
N ALA A 45 19.78 -19.00 -1.34
CA ALA A 45 20.70 -18.58 -0.27
C ALA A 45 21.95 -17.82 -0.77
N ALA A 46 22.11 -17.66 -2.08
CA ALA A 46 23.16 -16.83 -2.71
C ALA A 46 22.61 -15.55 -3.34
N ALA A 47 21.29 -15.34 -3.30
CA ALA A 47 20.68 -14.08 -3.74
C ALA A 47 21.14 -12.94 -2.82
N SER A 48 21.15 -11.70 -3.33
CA SER A 48 21.34 -10.52 -2.48
C SER A 48 20.05 -10.12 -1.78
N GLU A 49 18.93 -10.23 -2.51
CA GLU A 49 17.58 -9.83 -2.11
C GLU A 49 16.60 -10.85 -2.72
N VAL A 50 15.50 -11.15 -2.03
CA VAL A 50 14.43 -12.01 -2.54
C VAL A 50 13.11 -11.25 -2.48
N TYR A 51 12.36 -11.25 -3.57
CA TYR A 51 11.03 -10.65 -3.63
C TYR A 51 9.99 -11.75 -3.88
N VAL A 52 8.90 -11.71 -3.13
CA VAL A 52 7.79 -12.67 -3.23
C VAL A 52 6.49 -11.93 -3.52
N ALA A 53 5.85 -12.28 -4.63
CA ALA A 53 4.58 -11.72 -5.08
C ALA A 53 3.79 -12.80 -5.84
N CYS A 54 3.24 -13.78 -5.12
CA CYS A 54 2.74 -15.04 -5.66
C CYS A 54 1.20 -15.14 -5.67
N GLY A 55 0.52 -14.06 -6.02
CA GLY A 55 -0.94 -13.99 -6.00
C GLY A 55 -1.48 -13.56 -4.62
N PRO A 56 -2.48 -14.24 -4.04
CA PRO A 56 -3.08 -13.87 -2.75
C PRO A 56 -2.03 -13.70 -1.64
N ASP A 57 -2.32 -12.81 -0.70
CA ASP A 57 -1.38 -12.38 0.34
C ASP A 57 -0.95 -13.55 1.24
N GLU A 58 -1.86 -14.47 1.55
CA GLU A 58 -1.58 -15.66 2.36
C GLU A 58 -0.60 -16.60 1.67
N VAL A 59 -0.75 -16.77 0.35
CA VAL A 59 0.16 -17.58 -0.48
C VAL A 59 1.53 -16.92 -0.52
N SER A 60 1.59 -15.61 -0.73
CA SER A 60 2.84 -14.83 -0.75
C SER A 60 3.58 -14.93 0.59
N LEU A 61 2.88 -14.80 1.73
CA LEU A 61 3.46 -15.00 3.06
C LEU A 61 3.96 -16.43 3.28
N GLN A 62 3.21 -17.44 2.87
CA GLN A 62 3.61 -18.83 3.01
C GLN A 62 4.89 -19.14 2.20
N VAL A 63 4.96 -18.65 0.96
CA VAL A 63 6.14 -18.78 0.10
C VAL A 63 7.33 -18.04 0.73
N ALA A 64 7.15 -16.82 1.22
CA ALA A 64 8.20 -16.04 1.86
C ALA A 64 8.77 -16.72 3.11
N ARG A 65 7.92 -17.27 3.98
CA ARG A 65 8.34 -18.07 5.14
C ARG A 65 9.13 -19.30 4.71
N SER A 66 8.73 -19.96 3.63
CA SER A 66 9.42 -21.14 3.09
C SER A 66 10.78 -20.78 2.48
N ALA A 67 10.86 -19.69 1.73
CA ALA A 67 12.09 -19.12 1.22
C ALA A 67 13.05 -18.77 2.36
N ARG A 68 12.56 -18.10 3.41
CA ARG A 68 13.36 -17.73 4.57
C ARG A 68 13.94 -18.94 5.30
N ARG A 69 13.13 -19.99 5.51
CA ARG A 69 13.62 -21.27 6.05
C ARG A 69 14.69 -21.90 5.17
N ALA A 70 14.57 -21.82 3.85
CA ALA A 70 15.57 -22.34 2.91
C ALA A 70 16.90 -21.54 2.98
N ILE A 71 16.83 -20.23 3.21
CA ILE A 71 17.98 -19.34 3.36
C ILE A 71 18.72 -19.58 4.70
N ARG A 72 18.00 -19.68 5.83
CA ARG A 72 18.59 -19.83 7.18
C ARG A 72 19.40 -21.11 7.36
N ARG A 73 19.19 -22.13 6.51
CA ARG A 73 20.02 -23.35 6.49
C ARG A 73 21.49 -23.07 6.17
N ARG A 74 21.85 -21.86 5.73
CA ARG A 74 23.23 -21.42 5.50
C ARG A 74 23.68 -20.43 6.61
N PRO A 75 24.61 -20.82 7.50
CA PRO A 75 25.14 -19.93 8.52
C PRO A 75 25.73 -18.64 7.93
N GLY A 76 25.42 -17.48 8.53
CA GLY A 76 25.94 -16.18 8.10
C GLY A 76 25.19 -15.49 6.95
N SER A 77 24.14 -16.11 6.40
CA SER A 77 23.31 -15.50 5.37
C SER A 77 22.47 -14.34 5.92
N ARG A 78 22.53 -13.17 5.27
CA ARG A 78 21.75 -11.96 5.59
C ARG A 78 20.73 -11.58 4.51
N VAL A 79 20.34 -12.54 3.66
CA VAL A 79 19.42 -12.26 2.55
C VAL A 79 18.07 -11.81 3.09
N GLU A 80 17.69 -10.58 2.78
CA GLU A 80 16.38 -10.02 3.06
C GLU A 80 15.35 -10.61 2.12
N VAL A 81 14.18 -10.93 2.67
CA VAL A 81 13.05 -11.46 1.92
C VAL A 81 11.92 -10.45 2.02
N HIS A 82 11.64 -9.78 0.91
CA HIS A 82 10.57 -8.81 0.79
C HIS A 82 9.31 -9.50 0.25
N VAL A 83 8.16 -9.23 0.87
CA VAL A 83 6.87 -9.84 0.55
C VAL A 83 5.89 -8.77 0.16
N HIS A 84 5.37 -8.87 -1.06
CA HIS A 84 4.30 -8.00 -1.51
C HIS A 84 2.97 -8.44 -0.89
N LEU A 85 2.31 -7.52 -0.19
CA LEU A 85 0.93 -7.66 0.27
C LEU A 85 0.06 -6.67 -0.48
N SER A 86 -0.98 -7.20 -1.12
CA SER A 86 -1.91 -6.45 -1.95
C SER A 86 -3.02 -5.80 -1.12
N ASN A 87 -3.39 -6.38 0.02
CA ASN A 87 -4.39 -5.85 0.93
C ASN A 87 -3.72 -4.94 1.96
N VAL A 88 -4.07 -3.65 1.91
CA VAL A 88 -3.49 -2.60 2.76
C VAL A 88 -3.88 -2.80 4.23
N ARG A 89 -5.11 -3.25 4.50
CA ARG A 89 -5.59 -3.56 5.86
C ARG A 89 -4.79 -4.72 6.46
N PHE A 90 -4.65 -5.80 5.70
CA PHE A 90 -3.91 -6.97 6.15
C PHE A 90 -2.43 -6.68 6.42
N LEU A 91 -1.79 -5.85 5.58
CA LEU A 91 -0.43 -5.39 5.82
C LEU A 91 -0.32 -4.66 7.17
N ARG A 92 -1.26 -3.77 7.46
CA ARG A 92 -1.24 -3.00 8.70
C ARG A 92 -1.54 -3.85 9.93
N ASP A 93 -2.54 -4.72 9.87
CA ASP A 93 -2.82 -5.67 10.96
C ASP A 93 -1.57 -6.50 11.30
N LEU A 94 -0.80 -6.85 10.27
CA LEU A 94 0.44 -7.60 10.41
C LEU A 94 1.57 -6.74 11.01
N GLU A 95 1.66 -5.45 10.67
CA GLU A 95 2.60 -4.49 11.28
C GLU A 95 2.26 -4.26 12.76
N ASP A 96 0.99 -3.99 13.08
CA ASP A 96 0.49 -3.80 14.45
C ASP A 96 0.75 -5.06 15.31
N ALA A 97 0.50 -6.25 14.76
CA ALA A 97 0.78 -7.51 15.43
C ALA A 97 2.29 -7.75 15.67
N GLN A 98 3.15 -7.30 14.76
CA GLN A 98 4.61 -7.41 14.92
C GLN A 98 5.13 -6.51 16.03
N ASP A 99 4.64 -5.28 16.10
CA ASP A 99 5.00 -4.33 17.14
C ASP A 99 4.61 -4.85 18.53
N LEU A 100 3.44 -5.50 18.64
CA LEU A 100 2.96 -6.12 19.88
C LEU A 100 3.73 -7.40 20.27
N ALA A 101 4.14 -8.21 19.28
CA ALA A 101 4.75 -9.51 19.54
C ALA A 101 6.24 -9.45 19.93
N PHE A 102 6.91 -8.28 19.78
CA PHE A 102 8.38 -8.14 19.87
C PHE A 102 9.16 -9.14 18.98
N ASP A 103 8.47 -9.86 18.11
CA ASP A 103 9.04 -10.86 17.22
C ASP A 103 9.32 -10.17 15.90
N ARG A 104 10.53 -9.60 15.79
CA ARG A 104 11.00 -9.01 14.54
C ARG A 104 10.95 -10.09 13.48
N ASN A 105 9.95 -9.99 12.61
CA ASN A 105 9.64 -10.88 11.51
C ASN A 105 10.94 -11.41 10.90
N ASP A 106 11.33 -12.64 11.26
CA ASP A 106 12.68 -13.23 11.20
C ASP A 106 13.41 -13.01 9.85
N GLY A 107 13.84 -11.76 9.55
CA GLY A 107 14.25 -11.23 8.25
C GLY A 107 13.22 -11.30 7.11
N LEU A 108 11.94 -11.11 7.39
CA LEU A 108 10.90 -10.85 6.38
C LEU A 108 10.51 -9.37 6.44
N GLU A 109 10.50 -8.70 5.30
CA GLU A 109 10.02 -7.32 5.16
C GLU A 109 8.77 -7.31 4.29
N THR A 110 7.71 -6.63 4.72
CA THR A 110 6.46 -6.53 3.97
C THR A 110 6.37 -5.19 3.25
N PHE A 111 5.78 -5.17 2.07
CA PHE A 111 5.53 -3.93 1.33
C PHE A 111 4.24 -4.02 0.51
N SER A 112 3.65 -2.87 0.21
CA SER A 112 2.50 -2.77 -0.70
C SER A 112 2.80 -1.81 -1.83
N LEU A 113 2.67 -2.29 -3.09
CA LEU A 113 2.83 -1.41 -4.25
C LEU A 113 1.78 -0.29 -4.28
N LYS A 114 0.61 -0.50 -3.67
CA LYS A 114 -0.46 0.50 -3.64
C LYS A 114 -0.12 1.65 -2.68
N LEU A 115 0.40 1.34 -1.49
CA LEU A 115 0.90 2.36 -0.55
C LEU A 115 2.10 3.12 -1.14
N GLU A 116 3.07 2.41 -1.73
CA GLU A 116 4.22 3.07 -2.34
C GLU A 116 3.83 3.97 -3.52
N ALA A 117 2.87 3.54 -4.34
CA ALA A 117 2.33 4.36 -5.42
C ALA A 117 1.56 5.59 -4.89
N ALA A 118 0.76 5.42 -3.83
CA ALA A 118 0.07 6.53 -3.17
C ALA A 118 1.07 7.54 -2.61
N ARG A 119 2.11 7.07 -1.91
CA ARG A 119 3.18 7.92 -1.37
C ARG A 119 3.92 8.69 -2.46
N ASP A 120 4.33 8.01 -3.54
CA ASP A 120 4.98 8.65 -4.70
C ASP A 120 4.06 9.69 -5.37
N LEU A 121 2.76 9.40 -5.49
CA LEU A 121 1.77 10.35 -6.01
C LEU A 121 1.71 11.62 -5.15
N LEU A 122 1.67 11.51 -3.82
CA LEU A 122 1.63 12.66 -2.91
C LEU A 122 2.92 13.49 -2.97
N VAL A 123 4.07 12.84 -3.04
CA VAL A 123 5.37 13.52 -3.19
C VAL A 123 5.42 14.30 -4.51
N ARG A 124 4.96 13.70 -5.62
CA ARG A 124 4.97 14.35 -6.94
C ARG A 124 3.98 15.48 -7.06
N THR A 125 2.80 15.35 -6.46
CA THR A 125 1.75 16.38 -6.52
C THR A 125 2.05 17.58 -5.63
N ARG A 126 2.88 17.41 -4.58
CA ARG A 126 3.29 18.49 -3.66
C ARG A 126 2.09 19.25 -3.07
N LEU A 127 1.03 18.54 -2.68
CA LEU A 127 -0.23 19.13 -2.22
C LEU A 127 -0.05 20.19 -1.11
N PRO A 128 0.81 20.00 -0.08
CA PRO A 128 1.04 21.04 0.93
C PRO A 128 1.58 22.35 0.34
N GLN A 129 2.50 22.28 -0.63
CA GLN A 129 3.05 23.46 -1.27
C GLN A 129 1.97 24.19 -2.08
N ARG A 130 1.19 23.43 -2.87
CA ARG A 130 0.08 23.99 -3.67
C ARG A 130 -0.96 24.70 -2.80
N ALA A 131 -1.30 24.11 -1.65
CA ALA A 131 -2.21 24.73 -0.70
C ALA A 131 -1.66 26.07 -0.17
N ARG A 132 -0.38 26.12 0.23
CA ARG A 132 0.27 27.37 0.67
C ARG A 132 0.33 28.43 -0.43
N ASP A 133 0.69 28.02 -1.64
CA ASP A 133 0.75 28.92 -2.81
C ASP A 133 -0.64 29.53 -3.11
N SER A 134 -1.70 28.83 -2.72
CA SER A 134 -3.10 29.27 -2.83
C SER A 134 -3.62 29.97 -1.56
N GLY A 135 -2.75 30.28 -0.59
CA GLY A 135 -3.13 30.93 0.67
C GLY A 135 -3.96 30.07 1.62
N ARG A 136 -3.98 28.74 1.44
CA ARG A 136 -4.73 27.81 2.29
C ARG A 136 -3.82 27.19 3.36
N ASP A 137 -4.38 26.98 4.55
CA ASP A 137 -3.69 26.37 5.70
C ASP A 137 -3.86 24.84 5.80
N ARG A 138 -4.63 24.25 4.88
CA ARG A 138 -4.92 22.81 4.78
C ARG A 138 -5.03 22.32 3.34
N VAL A 139 -4.87 21.02 3.17
CA VAL A 139 -5.18 20.31 1.92
C VAL A 139 -6.63 19.85 1.94
N HIS A 140 -7.34 20.03 0.83
CA HIS A 140 -8.61 19.35 0.56
C HIS A 140 -8.43 18.42 -0.64
N ALA A 141 -8.63 17.13 -0.43
CA ALA A 141 -8.53 16.11 -1.48
C ALA A 141 -9.89 15.43 -1.71
N VAL A 142 -10.14 15.09 -2.97
CA VAL A 142 -11.30 14.30 -3.39
C VAL A 142 -10.79 12.99 -3.97
N ILE A 143 -11.29 11.87 -3.45
CA ILE A 143 -10.96 10.51 -3.89
C ILE A 143 -12.22 9.91 -4.50
N CYS A 144 -12.11 9.53 -5.78
CA CYS A 144 -13.20 8.88 -6.51
C CYS A 144 -12.94 7.38 -6.54
N GLY A 145 -13.71 6.62 -5.76
CA GLY A 145 -13.60 5.18 -5.59
C GLY A 145 -12.74 4.81 -4.37
N MET A 146 -13.27 3.97 -3.49
CA MET A 146 -12.61 3.49 -2.27
C MET A 146 -12.36 1.98 -2.30
N GLY A 147 -11.75 1.52 -3.39
CA GLY A 147 -11.02 0.25 -3.38
C GLY A 147 -9.64 0.41 -2.75
N ASP A 148 -8.82 -0.64 -2.79
CA ASP A 148 -7.50 -0.67 -2.13
C ASP A 148 -6.57 0.51 -2.49
N GLN A 149 -6.66 1.05 -3.71
CA GLN A 149 -5.86 2.21 -4.13
C GLN A 149 -6.39 3.53 -3.53
N GLY A 150 -7.71 3.70 -3.48
CA GLY A 150 -8.34 4.87 -2.87
C GLY A 150 -8.09 4.89 -1.37
N GLU A 151 -8.14 3.72 -0.73
CA GLU A 151 -7.77 3.56 0.67
C GLU A 151 -6.30 3.89 0.93
N ALA A 152 -5.37 3.35 0.12
CA ALA A 152 -3.96 3.69 0.22
C ALA A 152 -3.70 5.21 0.08
N ALA A 153 -4.35 5.86 -0.89
CA ALA A 153 -4.26 7.30 -1.08
C ALA A 153 -4.81 8.09 0.11
N LEU A 154 -5.95 7.66 0.67
CA LEU A 154 -6.56 8.27 1.83
C LEU A 154 -5.63 8.20 3.04
N LEU A 155 -5.08 7.02 3.35
CA LEU A 155 -4.19 6.82 4.49
C LEU A 155 -2.93 7.69 4.38
N GLU A 156 -2.27 7.67 3.21
CA GLU A 156 -1.08 8.50 2.99
C GLU A 156 -1.42 10.01 3.04
N LEU A 157 -2.61 10.43 2.61
CA LEU A 157 -3.08 11.83 2.74
C LEU A 157 -3.31 12.22 4.19
N ALA A 158 -4.03 11.37 4.93
CA ALA A 158 -4.37 11.58 6.34
C ALA A 158 -3.10 11.75 7.19
N LEU A 159 -2.07 10.94 6.92
CA LEU A 159 -0.78 10.98 7.62
C LEU A 159 0.15 12.09 7.10
N GLY A 160 0.18 12.32 5.79
CA GLY A 160 1.12 13.24 5.13
C GLY A 160 0.87 14.73 5.36
N GLY A 161 -0.39 15.13 5.60
CA GLY A 161 -0.76 16.54 5.84
C GLY A 161 -0.15 17.11 7.13
N HIS A 162 -0.14 16.31 8.20
CA HIS A 162 0.42 16.72 9.50
C HIS A 162 1.93 16.92 9.43
N ALA A 163 2.64 16.05 8.72
CA ALA A 163 4.10 16.09 8.57
C ALA A 163 4.61 17.37 7.86
N ALA A 164 3.75 18.04 7.08
CA ALA A 164 4.09 19.28 6.41
C ALA A 164 3.81 20.54 7.25
N GLY A 165 3.39 20.43 8.51
CA GLY A 165 3.02 21.60 9.33
C GLY A 165 1.75 22.33 8.82
N MET A 166 0.88 21.60 8.12
CA MET A 166 -0.44 22.07 7.71
C MET A 166 -1.48 21.63 8.76
N ARG A 167 -2.66 22.28 8.78
CA ARG A 167 -3.80 21.73 9.54
C ARG A 167 -4.22 20.37 8.95
N PRO A 168 -4.87 19.49 9.75
CA PRO A 168 -5.32 18.20 9.25
C PRO A 168 -6.15 18.32 7.97
N PRO A 169 -5.95 17.41 7.00
CA PRO A 169 -6.57 17.51 5.69
C PRO A 169 -8.09 17.33 5.77
N ARG A 170 -8.80 17.90 4.79
CA ARG A 170 -10.17 17.51 4.44
C ARG A 170 -10.10 16.48 3.32
N ILE A 171 -10.76 15.35 3.49
CA ILE A 171 -10.79 14.29 2.49
C ILE A 171 -12.24 13.94 2.21
N THR A 172 -12.64 14.00 0.93
CA THR A 172 -13.95 13.56 0.48
C THR A 172 -13.80 12.33 -0.37
N VAL A 173 -14.45 11.24 0.03
CA VAL A 173 -14.52 10.00 -0.72
C VAL A 173 -15.86 9.93 -1.42
N ILE A 174 -15.83 9.68 -2.72
CA ILE A 174 -17.01 9.47 -3.55
C ILE A 174 -17.01 8.03 -4.00
N ASP A 175 -18.03 7.27 -3.61
CA ASP A 175 -18.17 5.87 -4.01
C ASP A 175 -19.66 5.49 -4.13
N ARG A 176 -19.97 4.45 -4.90
CA ARG A 176 -21.35 3.95 -5.02
C ARG A 176 -21.85 3.33 -3.71
N ASP A 177 -20.94 2.72 -2.94
CA ASP A 177 -21.24 2.00 -1.69
C ASP A 177 -20.77 2.79 -0.46
N ALA A 178 -20.84 4.11 -0.50
CA ALA A 178 -20.22 5.01 0.48
C ALA A 178 -20.54 4.67 1.94
N GLU A 179 -21.79 4.31 2.27
CA GLU A 179 -22.19 3.96 3.64
C GLU A 179 -21.48 2.70 4.14
N ARG A 180 -21.43 1.64 3.33
CA ARG A 180 -20.74 0.39 3.66
C ARG A 180 -19.24 0.65 3.86
N ILE A 181 -18.65 1.39 2.93
CA ILE A 181 -17.24 1.74 2.94
C ILE A 181 -16.89 2.59 4.16
N GLU A 182 -17.73 3.56 4.52
CA GLU A 182 -17.53 4.39 5.71
C GLU A 182 -17.57 3.56 6.99
N ALA A 183 -18.56 2.67 7.13
CA ALA A 183 -18.68 1.78 8.28
C ALA A 183 -17.44 0.88 8.42
N GLU A 184 -16.98 0.27 7.33
CA GLU A 184 -15.76 -0.52 7.31
C GLU A 184 -14.53 0.32 7.65
N PHE A 185 -14.39 1.52 7.07
CA PHE A 185 -13.26 2.40 7.33
C PHE A 185 -13.18 2.81 8.81
N ARG A 186 -14.30 3.23 9.40
CA ARG A 186 -14.33 3.63 10.83
C ARG A 186 -13.99 2.47 11.77
N ALA A 187 -14.43 1.25 11.44
CA ALA A 187 -14.11 0.06 12.22
C ALA A 187 -12.62 -0.31 12.16
N ASN A 188 -11.97 -0.11 11.00
CA ASN A 188 -10.58 -0.49 10.79
C ASN A 188 -9.57 0.63 11.13
N TYR A 189 -10.01 1.89 11.18
CA TYR A 189 -9.15 3.06 11.41
C TYR A 189 -9.68 3.96 12.54
N PRO A 190 -9.83 3.44 13.76
CA PRO A 190 -10.28 4.23 14.90
C PRO A 190 -9.33 5.42 15.19
N GLU A 191 -8.02 5.27 14.99
CA GLU A 191 -7.06 6.37 15.16
C GLU A 191 -7.23 7.53 14.16
N LEU A 192 -7.98 7.35 13.09
CA LEU A 192 -8.31 8.43 12.14
C LEU A 192 -9.71 9.00 12.35
N THR A 193 -10.55 8.39 13.19
CA THR A 193 -11.99 8.67 13.24
C THR A 193 -12.55 8.83 14.65
N ASP A 194 -12.04 8.10 15.63
CA ASP A 194 -12.51 8.03 17.01
C ASP A 194 -11.97 9.22 17.86
N PRO A 195 -12.85 10.06 18.42
CA PRO A 195 -12.45 11.18 19.26
C PRO A 195 -11.82 10.82 20.60
N SER A 196 -11.98 9.58 21.06
CA SER A 196 -11.29 9.11 22.25
C SER A 196 -9.82 8.76 22.00
N VAL A 197 -9.42 8.58 20.74
CA VAL A 197 -8.07 8.15 20.35
C VAL A 197 -7.22 9.35 19.89
N VAL A 198 -7.79 10.25 19.08
CA VAL A 198 -7.06 11.42 18.53
C VAL A 198 -7.85 12.72 18.72
N PRO A 199 -7.25 13.78 19.29
CA PRO A 199 -7.91 15.07 19.46
C PRO A 199 -8.46 15.65 18.15
N ASP A 200 -9.56 16.41 18.23
CA ASP A 200 -10.26 16.97 17.07
C ASP A 200 -9.33 17.84 16.21
N GLU A 201 -8.42 18.61 16.83
CA GLU A 201 -7.48 19.49 16.15
C GLU A 201 -6.40 18.77 15.32
N ALA A 202 -6.17 17.48 15.59
CA ALA A 202 -5.20 16.65 14.88
C ALA A 202 -5.87 15.69 13.88
N ARG A 203 -7.20 15.53 13.93
CA ARG A 203 -7.92 14.53 13.13
C ARG A 203 -8.22 15.03 11.72
N PRO A 204 -7.98 14.23 10.67
CA PRO A 204 -8.45 14.55 9.33
C PRO A 204 -9.99 14.57 9.28
N ALA A 205 -10.56 15.50 8.53
CA ALA A 205 -12.00 15.54 8.30
C ALA A 205 -12.32 14.69 7.07
N ILE A 206 -12.82 13.47 7.29
CA ILE A 206 -13.13 12.50 6.24
C ILE A 206 -14.65 12.42 6.05
N ARG A 207 -15.12 12.58 4.81
CA ARG A 207 -16.54 12.46 4.44
C ARG A 207 -16.71 11.45 3.31
N PHE A 208 -17.72 10.60 3.40
CA PHE A 208 -18.09 9.66 2.34
C PHE A 208 -19.39 10.13 1.68
N LYS A 209 -19.45 10.10 0.35
CA LYS A 209 -20.65 10.47 -0.42
C LYS A 209 -21.00 9.38 -1.42
N ALA A 210 -22.25 8.92 -1.32
CA ALA A 210 -22.82 7.98 -2.27
C ALA A 210 -23.01 8.67 -3.63
N SER A 211 -22.27 8.24 -4.66
CA SER A 211 -22.47 8.69 -6.03
C SER A 211 -21.79 7.77 -7.04
N GLU A 212 -22.36 7.66 -8.24
CA GLU A 212 -21.68 7.03 -9.37
C GLU A 212 -20.80 8.05 -10.09
N ILE A 213 -19.49 7.84 -10.04
CA ILE A 213 -18.48 8.74 -10.65
C ILE A 213 -18.76 8.99 -12.14
N ARG A 214 -19.31 8.01 -12.87
CA ARG A 214 -19.62 8.15 -14.31
C ARG A 214 -20.83 9.04 -14.59
N ALA A 215 -21.66 9.29 -13.59
CA ALA A 215 -22.83 10.16 -13.67
C ALA A 215 -22.57 11.54 -13.03
N LEU A 216 -21.35 11.78 -12.55
CA LEU A 216 -21.02 12.92 -11.71
C LEU A 216 -20.62 14.11 -12.58
N ASP A 217 -21.41 15.17 -12.51
CA ASP A 217 -21.07 16.47 -13.05
C ASP A 217 -20.22 17.24 -12.04
N VAL A 218 -18.93 17.41 -12.31
CA VAL A 218 -17.98 18.05 -11.39
C VAL A 218 -18.29 19.53 -11.16
N GLU A 219 -18.95 20.23 -12.10
CA GLU A 219 -19.31 21.63 -11.89
C GLU A 219 -20.58 21.76 -11.02
N ASN A 220 -21.57 20.89 -11.26
CA ASN A 220 -22.88 21.01 -10.62
C ASN A 220 -23.03 20.15 -9.35
N ASP A 221 -22.52 18.92 -9.34
CA ASP A 221 -22.73 17.96 -8.25
C ASP A 221 -21.70 18.08 -7.12
N LEU A 222 -20.65 18.88 -7.35
CA LEU A 222 -19.51 19.08 -6.46
C LEU A 222 -19.34 20.55 -6.02
N ALA A 223 -20.27 21.44 -6.35
CA ALA A 223 -20.23 22.84 -5.92
C ALA A 223 -20.07 23.00 -4.38
N TRP A 224 -20.67 22.09 -3.61
CA TRP A 224 -20.57 22.02 -2.15
C TRP A 224 -19.18 21.65 -1.60
N LEU A 225 -18.26 21.11 -2.43
CA LEU A 225 -16.87 20.86 -2.00
C LEU A 225 -16.12 22.16 -1.73
N TRP A 226 -16.56 23.26 -2.35
CA TRP A 226 -15.92 24.57 -2.26
C TRP A 226 -16.52 25.46 -1.17
N ASP A 227 -17.59 25.01 -0.50
CA ASP A 227 -18.21 25.72 0.61
C ASP A 227 -17.39 25.51 1.88
N GLU A 228 -16.65 26.55 2.29
CA GLU A 228 -15.78 26.49 3.48
C GLU A 228 -16.57 26.27 4.78
N ASP A 229 -17.85 26.65 4.77
CA ASP A 229 -18.81 26.68 5.88
C ASP A 229 -19.89 25.58 5.83
N ALA A 230 -19.77 24.59 4.93
CA ALA A 230 -20.74 23.49 4.88
C ALA A 230 -20.86 22.81 6.26
N PRO A 231 -22.04 22.88 6.91
CA PRO A 231 -22.19 22.56 8.32
C PRO A 231 -21.69 21.16 8.63
N THR A 232 -20.93 21.04 9.71
CA THR A 232 -20.65 19.77 10.38
C THR A 232 -21.98 19.25 10.95
N ALA A 233 -22.67 18.44 10.15
CA ALA A 233 -23.76 17.59 10.63
C ALA A 233 -23.19 16.26 11.12
#